data_AF-A0A6F8YXJ6-F1
#
_entry.id   AF-A0A6F8YXJ6-F1
#
_cell.length_a   1.000
_cell.length_b   1.000
_cell.length_c   1.000
_cell.angle_alpha   90.00
_cell.angle_beta   90.00
_cell.angle_gamma   90.00
#
_symmetry.space_group_name_H-M   'P 1'
#
loop_
_entity.id
_entity.type
_entity.pdbx_description
1 polymer ?
#
loop_
_entity_poly.entity_id
_entity_poly.type
_entity_poly.pdbx_seq_one_letter_code
_entity_poly.pdbx_strand_id
1 'polypeptide(L)'
;MPDAVWPTAFPRPTSSRNGFGRELKGFTRPDGSGGRFATCWVVAFGLPVVPLSRCYLSQERAFSTPPRGFRLRAATRYRIEGESRVRVAEVARTYAFCWLLVPAVVLAPLLVLLERVDGDDRSNASKAALVAAFLAVLVGSILVLTALLAAYRARWAPVRTVVWVDPPAGGRRTR
;
A
#
# COMPACT_ATOMS: atom_id res chain seq x y z
N MET A 1 -22.45 4.50 0.02
CA MET A 1 -22.96 3.13 0.26
C MET A 1 -22.27 2.61 1.50
N PRO A 2 -23.03 2.30 2.57
CA PRO A 2 -22.48 1.77 3.80
C PRO A 2 -21.98 0.34 3.63
N ASP A 3 -20.98 -0.01 4.43
CA ASP A 3 -20.43 -1.36 4.53
C ASP A 3 -20.74 -1.96 5.90
N ALA A 4 -21.29 -3.17 5.90
CA ALA A 4 -21.48 -3.94 7.11
C ALA A 4 -20.11 -4.30 7.70
N VAL A 5 -19.94 -4.04 9.01
CA VAL A 5 -18.74 -4.35 9.77
C VAL A 5 -19.11 -5.18 10.99
N TRP A 6 -18.39 -6.28 11.15
CA TRP A 6 -18.49 -7.18 12.29
C TRP A 6 -17.41 -6.85 13.31
N PRO A 7 -17.78 -6.56 14.57
CA PRO A 7 -16.81 -6.36 15.65
C PRO A 7 -15.91 -7.58 15.76
N THR A 8 -14.60 -7.37 15.80
CA THR A 8 -13.63 -8.46 15.88
C THR A 8 -12.77 -8.30 17.13
N ALA A 9 -12.92 -9.22 18.08
CA ALA A 9 -12.14 -9.21 19.32
C ALA A 9 -10.67 -9.61 19.10
N PHE A 10 -10.39 -10.35 18.02
CA PHE A 10 -9.06 -10.88 17.69
C PHE A 10 -8.71 -10.54 16.24
N PRO A 11 -8.30 -9.28 15.98
CA PRO A 11 -7.92 -8.90 14.64
C PRO A 11 -6.72 -9.71 14.17
N ARG A 12 -6.71 -10.08 12.88
CA ARG A 12 -5.58 -10.82 12.32
C ARG A 12 -4.30 -9.98 12.44
N PRO A 13 -3.20 -10.53 12.99
CA PRO A 13 -1.97 -9.78 13.12
C PRO A 13 -1.42 -9.44 11.73
N THR A 14 -1.09 -8.18 11.54
CA THR A 14 -0.34 -7.68 10.38
C THR A 14 1.13 -7.61 10.77
N SER A 15 1.94 -8.45 10.13
CA SER A 15 3.38 -8.49 10.34
C SER A 15 4.03 -8.82 9.01
N SER A 16 4.96 -7.99 8.57
CA SER A 16 5.79 -8.27 7.41
C SER A 16 7.26 -8.03 7.74
N ARG A 17 8.12 -8.85 7.13
CA ARG A 17 9.57 -8.72 7.20
C ARG A 17 10.10 -8.75 5.77
N ASN A 18 10.82 -7.69 5.39
CA ASN A 18 11.40 -7.54 4.04
C ASN A 18 10.37 -7.75 2.91
N GLY A 19 9.14 -7.29 3.10
CA GLY A 19 8.06 -7.42 2.12
C GLY A 19 7.40 -8.80 2.04
N PHE A 20 7.72 -9.71 2.96
CA PHE A 20 7.04 -11.00 3.12
C PHE A 20 6.19 -11.03 4.38
N GLY A 21 4.97 -11.55 4.27
CA GLY A 21 4.07 -11.70 5.41
C GLY A 21 2.69 -11.12 5.13
N ARG A 22 2.18 -10.30 6.06
CA ARG A 22 0.84 -9.71 6.00
C ARG A 22 0.88 -8.20 6.14
N GLU A 23 0.34 -7.50 5.16
CA GLU A 23 0.28 -6.02 5.14
C GLU A 23 -1.11 -5.50 4.80
N LEU A 24 -1.41 -4.31 5.32
CA LEU A 24 -2.60 -3.55 4.95
C LEU A 24 -2.31 -2.73 3.69
N LYS A 25 -3.12 -2.91 2.64
CA LYS A 25 -3.06 -2.14 1.40
C LYS A 25 -4.47 -1.78 0.93
N GLY A 26 -4.56 -0.91 -0.09
CA GLY A 26 -5.85 -0.52 -0.67
C GLY A 26 -6.70 0.39 0.23
N PHE A 27 -6.05 1.25 1.02
CA PHE A 27 -6.73 2.17 1.94
C PHE A 27 -7.79 3.02 1.25
N THR A 28 -8.99 3.06 1.83
CA THR A 28 -10.04 4.02 1.46
C THR A 28 -9.79 5.38 2.11
N ARG A 29 -10.55 6.39 1.70
CA ARG A 29 -10.54 7.68 2.39
C ARG A 29 -11.16 7.53 3.79
N PRO A 30 -10.72 8.31 4.79
CA PRO A 30 -11.41 8.39 6.06
C PRO A 30 -12.88 8.80 5.89
N ASP A 31 -13.74 8.23 6.71
CA ASP A 31 -15.13 8.60 6.85
C ASP A 31 -15.33 9.73 7.87
N GLY A 32 -16.58 10.09 8.17
CA GLY A 32 -16.90 11.17 9.13
C GLY A 32 -16.41 10.90 10.56
N SER A 33 -16.12 9.64 10.91
CA SER A 33 -15.53 9.26 12.20
C SER A 33 -14.00 9.25 12.19
N GLY A 34 -13.38 9.51 11.03
CA GLY A 34 -11.93 9.44 10.83
C GLY A 34 -11.40 8.02 10.56
N GLY A 35 -12.26 7.00 10.65
CA GLY A 35 -11.91 5.62 10.35
C GLY A 35 -11.91 5.33 8.85
N ARG A 36 -11.21 4.27 8.42
CA ARG A 36 -11.06 3.92 7.01
C ARG A 36 -10.97 2.41 6.83
N PHE A 37 -11.29 1.93 5.63
CA PHE A 37 -11.11 0.53 5.28
C PHE A 37 -9.74 0.28 4.65
N ALA A 38 -9.19 -0.89 4.91
CA ALA A 38 -8.06 -1.44 4.18
C ALA A 38 -8.23 -2.96 4.03
N THR A 39 -7.58 -3.53 3.02
CA THR A 39 -7.52 -4.98 2.86
C THR A 39 -6.20 -5.49 3.44
N CYS A 40 -6.27 -6.53 4.26
CA CYS A 40 -5.12 -7.30 4.69
C CYS A 40 -4.74 -8.29 3.59
N TRP A 41 -3.48 -8.29 3.20
CA TRP A 41 -2.95 -9.10 2.10
C TRP A 41 -1.84 -10.02 2.60
N VAL A 42 -1.76 -11.23 2.05
CA VAL A 42 -0.48 -11.93 1.96
C VAL A 42 0.38 -11.16 0.95
N VAL A 43 1.60 -10.82 1.34
CA VAL A 43 2.55 -10.11 0.48
C VAL A 43 3.81 -10.94 0.25
N ALA A 44 4.36 -10.80 -0.95
CA ALA A 44 5.68 -11.29 -1.34
C ALA A 44 6.42 -10.16 -2.05
N PHE A 45 7.67 -9.88 -1.65
CA PHE A 45 8.43 -8.71 -2.14
C PHE A 45 7.67 -7.38 -2.03
N GLY A 46 6.78 -7.24 -1.04
CA GLY A 46 5.94 -6.05 -0.82
C GLY A 46 4.74 -5.93 -1.78
N LEU A 47 4.56 -6.87 -2.71
CA LEU A 47 3.44 -6.92 -3.64
C LEU A 47 2.28 -7.74 -3.06
N PRO A 48 1.02 -7.32 -3.26
CA PRO A 48 -0.15 -8.07 -2.84
C PRO A 48 -0.28 -9.36 -3.64
N VAL A 49 -0.38 -10.51 -2.96
CA VAL A 49 -0.55 -11.84 -3.59
C VAL A 49 -1.97 -12.35 -3.38
N VAL A 50 -2.43 -12.43 -2.13
CA VAL A 50 -3.78 -12.95 -1.80
C VAL A 50 -4.49 -12.01 -0.82
N PRO A 51 -5.71 -11.54 -1.13
CA PRO A 51 -6.51 -10.76 -0.18
C PRO A 51 -7.07 -11.68 0.90
N LEU A 52 -6.86 -11.34 2.17
CA LEU A 52 -7.26 -12.17 3.32
C LEU A 52 -8.57 -11.72 3.95
N SER A 53 -8.64 -10.46 4.35
CA SER A 53 -9.82 -9.85 4.96
C SER A 53 -9.81 -8.35 4.74
N ARG A 54 -11.00 -7.73 4.80
CA ARG A 54 -11.14 -6.28 4.72
C ARG A 54 -11.43 -5.76 6.12
N CYS A 55 -10.58 -4.89 6.63
CA CYS A 55 -10.64 -4.39 7.99
C CYS A 55 -11.10 -2.93 8.00
N TYR A 56 -11.94 -2.58 8.97
CA TYR A 56 -12.21 -1.20 9.34
C TYR A 56 -11.20 -0.77 10.41
N LEU A 57 -10.51 0.34 10.14
CA LEU A 57 -9.38 0.82 10.91
C LEU A 57 -9.66 2.20 11.47
N SER A 58 -9.36 2.39 12.75
CA SER A 58 -9.19 3.72 13.35
C SER A 58 -7.69 4.02 13.46
N GLN A 59 -7.31 5.28 13.29
CA GLN A 59 -5.93 5.71 13.47
C GLN A 59 -5.71 6.01 14.95
N GLU A 60 -4.86 5.22 15.62
CA GLU A 60 -4.38 5.60 16.95
C GLU A 60 -3.48 6.83 16.79
N ARG A 61 -3.57 7.79 17.72
CA ARG A 61 -2.77 9.02 17.68
C ARG A 61 -1.31 8.65 17.41
N ALA A 62 -0.74 9.22 16.35
CA ALA A 62 0.60 8.92 15.91
C ALA A 62 1.56 9.14 17.08
N PHE A 63 2.29 8.10 17.50
CA PHE A 63 3.39 8.27 18.44
C PHE A 63 4.51 8.99 17.69
N SER A 64 4.57 10.31 17.86
CA SER A 64 5.78 11.07 17.59
C SER A 64 6.78 10.73 18.69
N THR A 65 7.52 9.63 18.55
CA THR A 65 8.70 9.43 19.39
C THR A 65 9.71 10.52 18.99
N PRO A 66 10.17 11.38 19.91
CA PRO A 66 11.15 12.39 19.57
C PRO A 66 12.43 11.71 19.01
N PRO A 67 13.04 12.25 17.95
CA PRO A 67 14.13 11.60 17.27
C PRO A 67 15.39 11.60 18.15
N ARG A 68 15.77 10.43 18.67
CA ARG A 68 17.19 10.18 18.98
C ARG A 68 17.87 9.73 17.69
N GLY A 69 18.36 10.71 16.92
CA GLY A 69 19.11 10.52 15.68
C GLY A 69 18.29 10.57 14.38
N PHE A 70 18.98 10.49 13.25
CA PHE A 70 18.51 10.60 11.85
C PHE A 70 17.48 9.54 11.39
N ARG A 71 16.75 8.88 12.30
CA ARG A 71 15.73 7.88 11.98
C ARG A 71 14.34 8.48 12.16
N LEU A 72 13.79 9.05 11.09
CA LEU A 72 12.35 9.32 10.98
C LEU A 72 11.61 7.98 10.98
N ARG A 73 11.15 7.54 12.16
CA ARG A 73 10.26 6.37 12.28
C ARG A 73 8.84 6.87 12.51
N ALA A 74 8.22 7.41 11.47
CA ALA A 74 6.79 7.72 11.47
C ALA A 74 6.00 6.40 11.40
N ALA A 75 5.77 5.76 12.56
CA ALA A 75 4.92 4.59 12.66
C ALA A 75 3.48 5.03 12.91
N THR A 76 2.64 5.00 11.88
CA THR A 76 1.19 5.16 12.08
C THR A 76 0.63 3.86 12.65
N ARG A 77 0.17 3.90 13.90
CA ARG A 77 -0.48 2.74 14.53
C ARG A 77 -1.96 2.77 14.17
N TYR A 78 -2.45 1.66 13.63
CA TYR A 78 -3.86 1.48 13.31
C TYR A 78 -4.45 0.48 14.28
N ARG A 79 -5.64 0.78 14.79
CA ARG A 79 -6.45 -0.17 15.54
C ARG A 79 -7.49 -0.75 14.59
N ILE A 80 -7.54 -2.08 14.54
CA ILE A 80 -8.55 -2.80 13.75
C ILE A 80 -9.79 -2.89 14.63
N GLU A 81 -10.87 -2.23 14.20
CA GLU A 81 -12.14 -2.18 14.94
C GLU A 81 -13.10 -3.31 14.52
N GLY A 82 -12.99 -3.78 13.27
CA GLY A 82 -13.81 -4.87 12.77
C GLY A 82 -13.46 -5.31 11.36
N GLU A 83 -14.15 -6.35 10.90
CA GLU A 83 -13.99 -6.93 9.57
C GLU A 83 -15.25 -6.72 8.71
N SER A 84 -15.06 -6.66 7.40
CA SER A 84 -16.09 -6.47 6.39
C SER A 84 -15.86 -7.41 5.22
N ARG A 85 -16.87 -7.57 4.35
CA ARG A 85 -16.71 -8.38 3.13
C ARG A 85 -15.68 -7.75 2.21
N VAL A 86 -14.81 -8.60 1.66
CA VAL A 86 -13.85 -8.17 0.64
C VAL A 86 -14.62 -7.72 -0.61
N ARG A 87 -14.32 -6.51 -1.09
CA ARG A 87 -14.91 -5.96 -2.31
C ARG A 87 -13.97 -6.21 -3.49
N VAL A 88 -14.46 -6.92 -4.51
CA VAL A 88 -13.70 -7.24 -5.73
C VAL A 88 -13.13 -5.99 -6.39
N ALA A 89 -13.89 -4.89 -6.44
CA ALA A 89 -13.40 -3.64 -7.02
C ALA A 89 -12.19 -3.04 -6.27
N GLU A 90 -12.10 -3.20 -4.94
CA GLU A 90 -10.96 -2.70 -4.16
C GLU A 90 -9.73 -3.59 -4.34
N VAL A 91 -9.95 -4.90 -4.43
CA VAL A 91 -8.93 -5.91 -4.76
C VAL A 91 -8.36 -5.65 -6.15
N ALA A 92 -9.23 -5.55 -7.17
CA ALA A 92 -8.84 -5.29 -8.55
C ALA A 92 -8.04 -3.99 -8.69
N ARG A 93 -8.46 -2.92 -8.02
CA ARG A 93 -7.72 -1.66 -8.01
C ARG A 93 -6.34 -1.78 -7.38
N THR A 94 -6.25 -2.52 -6.27
CA THR A 94 -4.96 -2.74 -5.59
C THR A 94 -4.01 -3.55 -6.47
N TYR A 95 -4.52 -4.58 -7.15
CA TYR A 95 -3.74 -5.32 -8.15
C TYR A 95 -3.32 -4.43 -9.32
N ALA A 96 -4.25 -3.69 -9.93
CA ALA A 96 -3.94 -2.80 -11.05
C ALA A 96 -2.85 -1.78 -10.68
N PHE A 97 -2.91 -1.21 -9.48
CA PHE A 97 -1.87 -0.30 -9.00
C PHE A 97 -0.53 -1.02 -8.80
N CYS A 98 -0.51 -2.13 -8.05
CA CYS A 98 0.75 -2.78 -7.65
C CYS A 98 1.42 -3.61 -8.75
N TRP A 99 0.64 -4.23 -9.64
CA TRP A 99 1.14 -5.16 -10.65
C TRP A 99 1.19 -4.58 -12.06
N LEU A 100 0.44 -3.51 -12.35
CA LEU A 100 0.47 -2.87 -13.67
C LEU A 100 1.11 -1.49 -13.59
N LEU A 101 0.55 -0.59 -12.78
CA LEU A 101 1.00 0.81 -12.74
C LEU A 101 2.43 0.95 -12.20
N VAL A 102 2.73 0.32 -11.06
CA VAL A 102 4.07 0.40 -10.46
C VAL A 102 5.14 -0.17 -11.40
N PRO A 103 5.00 -1.39 -11.96
CA PRO A 103 5.96 -1.89 -12.93
C PRO A 103 6.03 -1.02 -14.18
N ALA A 104 4.92 -0.52 -14.72
CA ALA A 104 4.94 0.33 -15.92
C ALA A 104 5.73 1.63 -15.68
N VAL A 105 5.49 2.33 -14.56
CA VAL A 105 6.16 3.60 -14.24
C VAL A 105 7.66 3.40 -13.99
N VAL A 106 8.07 2.26 -13.43
CA VAL A 106 9.48 1.97 -13.16
C VAL A 106 10.19 1.38 -14.38
N LEU A 107 9.61 0.39 -15.04
CA LEU A 107 10.26 -0.35 -16.12
C LEU A 107 10.27 0.41 -17.44
N ALA A 108 9.21 1.16 -17.80
CA ALA A 108 9.18 1.89 -19.07
C ALA A 108 10.37 2.86 -19.25
N PRO A 109 10.68 3.75 -18.30
CA PRO A 109 11.82 4.65 -18.46
C PRO A 109 13.17 3.91 -18.33
N LEU A 110 13.22 2.78 -17.62
CA LEU A 110 14.42 1.93 -17.57
C LEU A 110 14.69 1.26 -18.91
N LEU A 111 13.67 0.76 -19.61
CA LEU A 111 13.81 0.16 -20.93
C LEU A 111 14.31 1.20 -21.94
N VAL A 112 13.77 2.41 -21.91
CA VAL A 112 14.26 3.54 -22.73
C VAL A 112 15.73 3.83 -22.44
N LEU A 113 16.16 3.74 -21.18
CA LEU A 113 17.57 3.95 -20.82
C LEU A 113 18.46 2.78 -21.25
N LEU A 114 17.96 1.54 -21.18
CA LEU A 114 18.66 0.32 -21.59
C LEU A 114 18.95 0.31 -23.09
N GLU A 115 18.01 0.74 -23.93
CA GLU A 115 18.24 0.93 -25.37
C GLU A 115 19.37 1.93 -25.65
N ARG A 116 19.63 2.84 -24.72
CA ARG A 116 20.74 3.79 -24.81
C ARG A 116 22.04 3.22 -24.29
N VAL A 117 22.15 1.95 -23.88
CA VAL A 117 23.40 1.35 -23.35
C VAL A 117 24.30 0.77 -24.44
N ASP A 118 23.77 0.42 -25.61
CA ASP A 118 24.55 -0.22 -26.67
C ASP A 118 25.64 0.73 -27.20
N GLY A 119 26.90 0.33 -27.01
CA GLY A 119 28.10 1.08 -27.42
C GLY A 119 29.21 0.93 -26.39
N ASP A 120 30.09 -0.05 -26.61
CA ASP A 120 31.17 -0.44 -25.70
C ASP A 120 32.34 0.59 -25.65
N ASP A 121 32.41 1.49 -26.65
CA ASP A 121 33.42 2.57 -26.77
C ASP A 121 33.10 3.85 -25.98
N ARG A 122 32.51 3.71 -24.79
CA ARG A 122 32.08 4.84 -23.98
C ARG A 122 33.18 5.36 -23.05
N SER A 123 33.43 6.66 -23.12
CA SER A 123 34.29 7.36 -22.16
C SER A 123 33.75 7.25 -20.73
N ASN A 124 34.61 7.34 -19.71
CA ASN A 124 34.21 7.30 -18.30
C ASN A 124 33.12 8.34 -17.96
N ALA A 125 33.16 9.52 -18.59
CA ALA A 125 32.15 10.56 -18.44
C ALA A 125 30.76 10.10 -18.92
N SER A 126 30.69 9.41 -20.06
CA SER A 126 29.43 8.89 -20.60
C SER A 126 28.87 7.72 -19.77
N LYS A 127 29.73 6.87 -19.19
CA LYS A 127 29.32 5.83 -18.23
C LYS A 127 28.74 6.46 -16.95
N ALA A 128 29.41 7.49 -16.41
CA ALA A 128 28.93 8.23 -15.23
C ALA A 128 27.57 8.91 -15.49
N ALA A 129 27.40 9.52 -16.67
CA ALA A 129 26.14 10.13 -17.07
C ALA A 129 24.99 9.11 -17.15
N LEU A 130 25.26 7.89 -17.62
CA LEU A 130 24.25 6.84 -17.71
C LEU A 130 23.82 6.33 -16.33
N VAL A 131 24.77 6.16 -15.41
CA VAL A 131 24.47 5.84 -14.00
C VAL A 131 23.64 6.96 -13.36
N ALA A 132 24.01 8.23 -13.57
CA ALA A 132 23.26 9.36 -13.06
C ALA A 132 21.83 9.41 -13.64
N ALA A 133 21.66 9.14 -14.93
CA ALA A 133 20.35 9.05 -15.58
C ALA A 133 19.51 7.89 -15.01
N PHE A 134 20.11 6.73 -14.77
CA PHE A 134 19.44 5.60 -14.12
C PHE A 134 18.92 5.97 -12.73
N LEU A 135 19.76 6.58 -11.90
CA LEU A 135 19.36 7.02 -10.56
C LEU A 135 18.28 8.09 -10.62
N ALA A 136 18.38 9.04 -11.55
CA ALA A 136 17.38 10.08 -11.75
C ALA A 136 16.02 9.49 -12.17
N VAL A 137 16.01 8.50 -13.06
CA VAL A 137 14.80 7.76 -13.46
C VAL A 137 14.19 7.03 -12.27
N LEU A 138 15.02 6.34 -11.47
CA LEU A 138 14.53 5.59 -10.31
C LEU A 138 13.92 6.52 -9.25
N VAL A 139 14.61 7.60 -8.90
CA VAL A 139 14.11 8.62 -7.96
C VAL A 139 12.85 9.30 -8.52
N GLY A 140 12.87 9.70 -9.79
CA GLY A 140 11.72 10.31 -10.47
C GLY A 140 10.49 9.40 -10.46
N SER A 141 10.67 8.11 -10.73
CA SER A 141 9.59 7.11 -10.69
C SER A 141 8.98 6.98 -9.30
N ILE A 142 9.82 6.98 -8.25
CA ILE A 142 9.35 6.95 -6.85
C ILE A 142 8.55 8.22 -6.51
N LEU A 143 9.02 9.40 -6.93
CA LEU A 143 8.32 10.66 -6.71
C LEU A 143 6.97 10.70 -7.44
N VAL A 144 6.92 10.24 -8.69
CA VAL A 144 5.69 10.15 -9.47
C VAL A 144 4.70 9.18 -8.80
N LEU A 145 5.14 7.99 -8.41
CA LEU A 145 4.27 6.99 -7.75
C LEU A 145 3.74 7.49 -6.40
N THR A 146 4.59 8.16 -5.61
CA THR A 146 4.16 8.73 -4.32
C THR A 146 3.16 9.88 -4.51
N ALA A 147 3.39 10.77 -5.48
CA ALA A 147 2.46 11.83 -5.84
C ALA A 147 1.11 11.28 -6.34
N LEU A 148 1.12 10.29 -7.24
CA LEU A 148 -0.07 9.62 -7.74
C LEU A 148 -0.87 8.94 -6.61
N LEU A 149 -0.18 8.22 -5.72
CA LEU A 149 -0.82 7.57 -4.58
C LEU A 149 -1.42 8.58 -3.60
N ALA A 150 -0.71 9.69 -3.33
CA ALA A 150 -1.19 10.77 -2.48
C ALA A 150 -2.43 11.45 -3.08
N ALA A 151 -2.37 11.81 -4.37
CA ALA A 151 -3.49 12.40 -5.10
C ALA A 151 -4.70 11.46 -5.13
N TYR A 152 -4.48 10.18 -5.43
CA TYR A 152 -5.52 9.17 -5.40
C TYR A 152 -6.17 9.08 -4.01
N ARG A 153 -5.38 8.96 -2.94
CA ARG A 153 -5.91 8.88 -1.55
C ARG A 153 -6.71 10.12 -1.16
N ALA A 154 -6.24 11.30 -1.53
CA ALA A 154 -6.88 12.56 -1.19
C ALA A 154 -8.17 12.81 -1.98
N ARG A 155 -8.19 12.49 -3.28
CA ARG A 155 -9.24 12.97 -4.21
C ARG A 155 -10.11 11.88 -4.79
N TRP A 156 -9.60 10.68 -5.02
CA TRP A 156 -10.30 9.66 -5.82
C TRP A 156 -10.63 8.37 -5.05
N ALA A 157 -9.94 8.10 -3.94
CA ALA A 157 -10.24 6.95 -3.12
C ALA A 157 -11.69 7.02 -2.62
N PRO A 158 -12.45 5.92 -2.70
CA PRO A 158 -13.85 5.92 -2.33
C PRO A 158 -13.98 6.23 -0.84
N VAL A 159 -14.97 7.05 -0.48
CA VAL A 159 -15.41 7.23 0.90
C VAL A 159 -16.41 6.11 1.21
N ARG A 160 -16.20 5.42 2.33
CA ARG A 160 -17.04 4.30 2.76
C ARG A 160 -17.45 4.53 4.20
N THR A 161 -18.74 4.43 4.48
CA THR A 161 -19.28 4.55 5.82
C THR A 161 -19.49 3.18 6.43
N VAL A 162 -19.32 3.08 7.74
CA VAL A 162 -19.54 1.84 8.49
C VAL A 162 -20.98 1.71 8.96
N VAL A 163 -21.52 0.49 8.91
CA VAL A 163 -22.72 0.07 9.64
C VAL A 163 -22.33 -1.15 10.47
N TRP A 164 -22.47 -1.05 11.79
CA TRP A 164 -22.16 -2.13 12.70
C TRP A 164 -23.28 -3.17 12.66
N VAL A 165 -22.90 -4.44 12.47
CA VAL A 165 -23.83 -5.57 12.39
C VAL A 165 -23.33 -6.70 13.27
N ASP A 166 -24.25 -7.44 13.87
CA ASP A 166 -23.91 -8.64 14.64
C ASP A 166 -23.18 -9.67 13.77
N PRO A 167 -22.22 -10.41 14.34
CA PRO A 167 -21.51 -11.46 13.63
C PRO A 167 -22.49 -12.54 13.15
N PRO A 168 -22.32 -13.10 11.94
CA PRO A 168 -23.21 -14.12 11.44
C PRO A 168 -23.18 -15.35 12.36
N ALA A 169 -24.36 -15.81 12.78
CA ALA A 169 -24.54 -17.03 13.56
C ALA A 169 -24.03 -18.23 12.76
N GLY A 170 -22.81 -18.70 13.05
CA GLY A 170 -22.19 -19.84 12.36
C GLY A 170 -20.71 -19.68 11.99
N GLY A 171 -20.10 -18.52 12.24
CA GLY A 171 -18.66 -18.34 12.06
C GLY A 171 -17.84 -19.19 13.04
N ARG A 172 -17.46 -20.41 12.65
CA ARG A 172 -16.50 -21.26 13.37
C ARG A 172 -15.28 -20.42 13.78
N ARG A 173 -15.13 -20.22 15.09
CA ARG A 173 -13.88 -19.79 15.72
C ARG A 173 -12.88 -20.95 15.60
N THR A 174 -12.18 -21.06 14.48
CA THR A 174 -10.97 -21.91 14.45
C THR A 174 -9.89 -21.19 15.24
N ARG A 175 -9.60 -21.77 16.42
CA ARG A 175 -8.47 -21.44 17.29
C ARG A 175 -7.13 -21.58 16.55
#